data_AF-A0ABD5ZU99-F1
#
_entry.id   AF-A0ABD5ZU99-F1
#
_cell.length_a   1.000
_cell.length_b   1.000
_cell.length_c   1.000
_cell.angle_alpha   90.00
_cell.angle_beta   90.00
_cell.angle_gamma   90.00
#
_symmetry.space_group_name_H-M   'P 1'
#
loop_
_entity.id
_entity.type
_entity.pdbx_description
1 polymer ?
#
loop_
_entity_poly.entity_id
_entity_poly.type
_entity_poly.pdbx_seq_one_letter_code
_entity_poly.pdbx_strand_id
1 'polypeptide(L)'
;MPDTKEGREEQARHEVKRQVRRDVDEARERADEAEPPEERPITCHRRGCNEPAQFVVTERYQEDTGHGAVTAAAYLCPEHTDEESPTNLDGAYDDYVFRVDPLPEPPEES
;
A
#
# COMPACT_ATOMS: atom_id res chain seq x y z
N MET A 1 38.90 -1.28 -47.20
CA MET A 1 37.50 -0.79 -47.23
C MET A 1 37.29 -0.05 -45.92
N PRO A 2 36.99 1.25 -45.95
CA PRO A 2 37.14 2.12 -44.78
C PRO A 2 35.95 1.97 -43.84
N ASP A 3 36.22 1.70 -42.57
CA ASP A 3 35.29 1.92 -41.45
C ASP A 3 34.88 3.40 -41.42
N THR A 4 33.76 3.73 -42.06
CA THR A 4 33.19 5.08 -42.03
C THR A 4 32.64 5.35 -40.63
N LYS A 5 32.94 6.55 -40.09
CA LYS A 5 32.45 7.03 -38.79
C LYS A 5 30.95 6.79 -38.60
N GLU A 6 30.17 6.98 -39.66
CA GLU A 6 28.73 6.76 -39.70
C GLU A 6 28.32 5.31 -39.39
N GLY A 7 29.09 4.32 -39.84
CA GLY A 7 28.82 2.91 -39.56
C GLY A 7 29.06 2.52 -38.09
N ARG A 8 29.97 3.21 -37.40
CA ARG A 8 30.20 3.04 -35.96
C ARG A 8 29.05 3.65 -35.14
N GLU A 9 28.55 4.80 -35.58
CA GLU A 9 27.43 5.49 -34.93
C GLU A 9 26.13 4.70 -35.07
N GLU A 10 25.88 4.06 -36.23
CA GLU A 10 24.72 3.21 -36.43
C GLU A 10 24.77 1.92 -35.61
N GLN A 11 25.93 1.27 -35.53
CA GLN A 11 26.14 0.12 -34.64
C GLN A 11 25.87 0.48 -33.17
N ALA A 12 26.37 1.63 -32.70
CA ALA A 12 26.12 2.11 -31.35
C ALA A 12 24.62 2.37 -31.09
N ARG A 13 23.91 2.98 -32.05
CA ARG A 13 22.45 3.20 -31.94
C ARG A 13 21.67 1.89 -31.88
N HIS A 14 22.08 0.89 -32.65
CA HIS A 14 21.44 -0.43 -32.64
C HIS A 14 21.66 -1.16 -31.31
N GLU A 15 22.87 -1.08 -30.74
CA GLU A 15 23.19 -1.65 -29.44
C GLU A 15 22.41 -0.98 -28.30
N VAL A 16 22.35 0.36 -28.30
CA VAL A 16 21.55 1.14 -27.34
C VAL A 16 20.07 0.76 -27.43
N LYS A 17 19.52 0.63 -28.65
CA LYS A 17 18.12 0.23 -28.84
C LYS A 17 17.84 -1.17 -28.29
N ARG A 18 18.77 -2.11 -28.46
CA ARG A 18 18.66 -3.46 -27.89
C ARG A 18 18.72 -3.43 -26.36
N GLN A 19 19.60 -2.60 -25.80
CA GLN A 19 19.71 -2.43 -24.35
C GLN A 19 18.41 -1.91 -23.76
N VAL A 20 17.90 -0.77 -24.26
CA VAL A 20 16.63 -0.17 -23.80
C VAL A 20 15.47 -1.16 -23.87
N ARG A 21 15.40 -1.98 -24.93
CA ARG A 21 14.34 -3.00 -25.03
C ARG A 21 14.42 -4.03 -23.91
N ARG A 22 15.63 -4.47 -23.53
CA ARG A 22 15.83 -5.40 -22.41
C ARG A 22 15.47 -4.76 -21.07
N ASP A 23 15.90 -3.52 -20.85
CA ASP A 23 15.57 -2.78 -19.62
C ASP A 23 14.04 -2.61 -19.46
N VAL A 24 13.33 -2.34 -20.55
CA VAL A 24 11.86 -2.24 -20.54
C VAL A 24 11.19 -3.59 -20.29
N ASP A 25 11.70 -4.67 -20.88
CA ASP A 25 11.16 -6.02 -20.70
C ASP A 25 11.34 -6.48 -19.25
N GLU A 26 12.56 -6.34 -18.71
CA GLU A 26 12.88 -6.69 -17.32
C GLU A 26 12.10 -5.83 -16.30
N ALA A 27 11.90 -4.54 -16.60
CA ALA A 27 11.07 -3.66 -15.78
C ALA A 27 9.61 -4.14 -15.74
N ARG A 28 9.10 -4.69 -16.86
CA ARG A 28 7.75 -5.25 -16.93
C ARG A 28 7.65 -6.59 -16.22
N GLU A 29 8.63 -7.48 -16.39
CA GLU A 29 8.68 -8.77 -15.69
C GLU A 29 8.69 -8.58 -14.17
N ARG A 30 9.49 -7.62 -13.68
CA ARG A 30 9.51 -7.26 -12.25
C ARG A 30 8.18 -6.68 -11.76
N ALA A 31 7.50 -5.91 -12.60
CA ALA A 31 6.20 -5.33 -12.24
C ALA A 31 5.05 -6.37 -12.29
N ASP A 32 5.24 -7.49 -13.02
CA ASP A 32 4.29 -8.60 -13.10
C ASP A 32 4.51 -9.65 -11.99
N GLU A 33 5.62 -9.55 -11.24
CA GLU A 33 5.82 -10.31 -10.02
C GLU A 33 4.73 -9.91 -9.01
N ALA A 34 3.82 -10.85 -8.72
CA ALA A 34 2.69 -10.60 -7.85
C ALA A 34 3.18 -10.08 -6.50
N GLU A 35 2.67 -8.92 -6.09
CA GLU A 35 2.96 -8.40 -4.75
C GLU A 35 2.59 -9.46 -3.70
N PRO A 36 3.45 -9.70 -2.69
CA PRO A 36 3.14 -10.65 -1.64
C PRO A 36 1.78 -10.28 -1.03
N PRO A 37 0.94 -11.28 -0.67
CA PRO A 37 -0.33 -11.00 -0.05
C PRO A 37 -0.08 -10.13 1.18
N GLU A 38 -0.80 -9.03 1.31
CA GLU A 38 -0.68 -8.14 2.46
C GLU A 38 -0.89 -8.99 3.73
N GLU A 39 0.18 -9.17 4.52
CA GLU A 39 0.15 -9.86 5.81
C GLU A 39 -0.66 -9.00 6.80
N ARG A 40 -1.98 -9.01 6.60
CA ARG A 40 -2.92 -8.31 7.48
C ARG A 40 -2.83 -8.95 8.86
N PRO A 41 -2.84 -8.14 9.93
CA PRO A 41 -2.90 -8.68 11.27
C PRO A 41 -4.19 -9.49 11.39
N ILE A 42 -4.02 -10.78 11.58
CA ILE A 42 -5.12 -11.75 11.62
C ILE A 42 -5.97 -11.53 12.87
N THR A 43 -5.41 -10.90 13.91
CA THR A 43 -6.00 -10.74 15.23
C THR A 43 -6.37 -9.30 15.55
N CYS A 44 -7.39 -9.14 16.38
CA CYS A 44 -7.80 -7.87 16.96
C CYS A 44 -6.64 -7.12 17.64
N HIS A 45 -6.54 -5.82 17.38
CA HIS A 45 -5.53 -4.93 17.97
C HIS A 45 -5.72 -4.71 19.48
N ARG A 46 -6.91 -5.01 20.02
CA ARG A 46 -7.21 -4.80 21.45
C ARG A 46 -6.34 -5.70 22.32
N ARG A 47 -5.74 -5.09 23.35
CA ARG A 47 -4.87 -5.81 24.30
C ARG A 47 -5.61 -6.97 24.95
N GLY A 48 -5.07 -8.18 24.79
CA GLY A 48 -5.63 -9.40 25.38
C GLY A 48 -6.75 -10.05 24.56
N CYS A 49 -7.14 -9.46 23.43
CA CYS A 49 -8.04 -10.09 22.47
C CYS A 49 -7.19 -10.87 21.44
N ASN A 50 -7.53 -12.13 21.22
CA ASN A 50 -6.90 -12.99 20.19
C ASN A 50 -7.91 -13.38 19.11
N GLU A 51 -9.08 -12.74 19.09
CA GLU A 51 -10.10 -13.00 18.08
C GLU A 51 -9.67 -12.48 16.72
N PRO A 52 -10.18 -13.08 15.64
CA PRO A 52 -9.83 -12.63 14.31
C PRO A 52 -10.36 -11.21 14.05
N ALA A 53 -9.51 -10.36 13.48
CA ALA A 53 -9.95 -9.05 13.01
C ALA A 53 -10.86 -9.24 11.79
N GLN A 54 -12.02 -8.58 11.81
CA GLN A 54 -13.01 -8.62 10.73
C GLN A 54 -13.30 -7.23 10.16
N PHE A 55 -12.86 -6.17 10.84
CA PHE A 55 -13.04 -4.80 10.41
C PHE A 55 -11.73 -4.02 10.53
N VAL A 56 -11.57 -3.03 9.66
CA VAL A 56 -10.55 -2.00 9.78
C VAL A 56 -11.23 -0.68 10.09
N VAL A 57 -10.85 -0.09 11.22
CA VAL A 57 -11.26 1.24 11.64
C VAL A 57 -10.15 2.21 11.24
N THR A 58 -10.47 3.14 10.36
CA THR A 58 -9.54 4.18 9.89
C THR A 58 -9.99 5.54 10.39
N GLU A 59 -9.12 6.21 11.13
CA GLU A 59 -9.35 7.55 11.64
C GLU A 59 -8.27 8.52 11.15
N ARG A 60 -8.70 9.64 10.57
CA ARG A 60 -7.82 10.72 10.15
C ARG A 60 -8.00 11.92 11.07
N TYR A 61 -7.01 12.21 11.90
CA TYR A 61 -7.04 13.29 12.89
C TYR A 61 -5.86 14.25 12.76
N GLN A 62 -6.02 15.47 13.26
CA GLN A 62 -4.93 16.43 13.37
C GLN A 62 -4.09 16.08 14.59
N GLU A 63 -2.80 15.83 14.43
CA GLU A 63 -1.93 15.55 15.56
C GLU A 63 -1.57 16.82 16.34
N ASP A 64 -1.46 16.71 17.66
CA ASP A 64 -1.17 17.83 18.58
C ASP A 64 0.29 18.32 18.45
N THR A 65 1.18 17.46 17.94
CA THR A 65 2.59 17.74 17.69
C THR A 65 2.84 18.65 16.48
N GLY A 66 1.79 18.97 15.70
CA GLY A 66 1.86 19.93 14.62
C GLY A 66 2.49 19.41 13.31
N HIS A 67 2.70 18.11 13.17
CA HIS A 67 3.20 17.55 11.89
C HIS A 67 2.12 17.37 10.81
N GLY A 68 0.84 17.60 11.14
CA GLY A 68 -0.25 17.62 10.16
C GLY A 68 -1.39 16.66 10.50
N ALA A 69 -2.22 16.37 9.50
CA ALA A 69 -3.23 15.34 9.63
C ALA A 69 -2.58 13.97 9.44
N VAL A 70 -2.78 13.08 10.41
CA VAL A 70 -2.31 11.70 10.36
C VAL A 70 -3.49 10.76 10.17
N THR A 71 -3.22 9.63 9.54
CA THR A 71 -4.18 8.54 9.39
C THR A 71 -3.73 7.37 10.26
N ALA A 72 -4.59 6.94 11.17
CA ALA A 72 -4.41 5.74 11.97
C ALA A 72 -5.39 4.65 11.51
N ALA A 73 -4.93 3.41 11.47
CA ALA A 73 -5.75 2.25 11.15
C ALA A 73 -5.64 1.21 12.29
N ALA A 74 -6.78 0.69 12.73
CA ALA A 74 -6.88 -0.35 13.74
C ALA A 74 -7.73 -1.51 13.23
N TYR A 75 -7.20 -2.73 13.33
CA TYR A 75 -7.88 -3.95 12.93
C TYR A 75 -8.57 -4.58 14.13
N LEU A 76 -9.88 -4.78 14.07
CA LEU A 76 -10.69 -5.14 15.22
C LEU A 76 -11.68 -6.27 14.90
N CYS A 77 -12.07 -7.02 15.94
CA CYS A 77 -13.17 -7.99 15.86
C CYS A 77 -14.52 -7.24 15.96
N PRO A 78 -15.64 -7.86 15.57
CA PRO A 78 -16.95 -7.21 15.56
C PRO A 78 -17.34 -6.59 16.91
N GLU A 79 -17.02 -7.27 18.01
CA GLU A 79 -17.33 -6.80 19.36
C GLU A 79 -16.59 -5.49 19.68
N HIS A 80 -15.27 -5.47 19.48
CA HIS A 80 -14.48 -4.27 19.75
C HIS A 80 -14.73 -3.16 18.72
N THR A 81 -15.13 -3.48 17.49
CA THR A 81 -15.54 -2.47 16.50
C THR A 81 -16.81 -1.73 16.91
N ASP A 82 -17.76 -2.42 17.55
CA ASP A 82 -18.99 -1.78 18.08
C ASP A 82 -18.69 -0.83 19.25
N GLU A 83 -17.65 -1.13 20.03
CA GLU A 83 -17.17 -0.26 21.11
C GLU A 83 -16.37 0.95 20.63
N GLU A 84 -15.79 0.90 19.42
CA GLU A 84 -15.05 2.03 18.86
C GLU A 84 -16.00 3.14 18.45
N SER A 85 -15.62 4.38 18.78
CA SER A 85 -16.39 5.55 18.42
C SER A 85 -15.44 6.71 18.14
N PRO A 86 -15.78 7.60 17.18
CA PRO A 86 -14.99 8.78 16.93
C PRO A 86 -14.91 9.63 18.21
N THR A 87 -13.69 9.99 18.60
CA THR A 87 -13.44 10.79 19.80
C THR A 87 -13.15 12.24 19.42
N ASN A 88 -13.45 13.19 20.31
CA ASN A 88 -13.10 14.62 20.12
C ASN A 88 -13.74 15.32 18.88
N LEU A 89 -15.00 15.02 18.58
CA LEU A 89 -15.73 15.66 17.47
C LEU A 89 -15.92 17.18 17.63
N ASP A 90 -15.87 17.71 18.85
CA ASP A 90 -16.06 19.15 19.15
C ASP A 90 -14.91 20.02 18.59
N GLY A 91 -13.74 19.43 18.35
CA GLY A 91 -12.55 20.06 17.75
C GLY A 91 -12.17 19.49 16.39
N ALA A 92 -13.09 18.78 15.71
CA ALA A 92 -12.79 18.17 14.42
C ALA A 92 -12.46 19.24 13.37
N TYR A 93 -11.35 19.04 12.66
CA TYR A 93 -10.92 19.87 11.53
C TYR A 93 -11.68 19.44 10.25
N ASP A 94 -11.72 20.32 9.24
CA ASP A 94 -12.53 20.13 8.02
C ASP A 94 -12.34 18.78 7.29
N ASP A 95 -11.18 18.15 7.41
CA ASP A 95 -10.86 16.89 6.73
C ASP A 95 -10.82 15.69 7.69
N TYR A 96 -11.43 15.81 8.87
CA TYR A 96 -11.60 14.70 9.80
C TYR A 96 -12.44 13.58 9.17
N VAL A 97 -11.96 12.35 9.26
CA VAL A 97 -12.62 11.17 8.70
C VAL A 97 -12.53 10.03 9.70
N PHE A 98 -13.68 9.43 10.02
CA PHE A 98 -13.77 8.16 10.74
C PHE A 98 -14.54 7.17 9.87
N ARG A 99 -13.92 6.03 9.55
CA ARG A 99 -14.51 4.99 8.69
C ARG A 99 -14.30 3.61 9.28
N VAL A 100 -15.30 2.77 9.14
CA VAL A 100 -15.26 1.35 9.48
C VAL A 100 -15.56 0.58 8.22
N ASP A 101 -14.59 -0.20 7.74
CA ASP A 101 -14.73 -1.05 6.56
C ASP A 101 -14.58 -2.52 6.96
N PRO A 102 -15.40 -3.43 6.40
CA PRO A 102 -15.20 -4.87 6.59
C PRO A 102 -13.89 -5.30 5.92
N LEU A 103 -13.14 -6.17 6.59
CA LEU A 103 -12.01 -6.85 5.98
C LEU A 103 -12.54 -7.89 5.00
N PRO A 104 -11.90 -8.03 3.83
CA PRO A 104 -12.20 -9.18 2.98
C PRO A 104 -11.81 -10.46 3.73
N GLU A 105 -12.56 -11.52 3.47
CA GLU A 105 -12.31 -12.83 4.06
C GLU A 105 -10.83 -13.21 3.83
N PRO A 106 -10.15 -13.81 4.82
CA PRO A 106 -8.79 -14.31 4.61
C PRO A 106 -8.82 -15.26 3.40
N PRO A 107 -7.75 -15.29 2.58
CA PRO A 107 -7.71 -16.23 1.47
C PRO A 107 -7.88 -17.63 2.04
N GLU A 108 -9.03 -18.27 1.77
CA GLU A 108 -9.24 -19.65 2.13
C GLU A 108 -8.18 -20.47 1.37
N GLU A 109 -7.17 -20.97 2.09
CA GLU A 109 -6.18 -21.89 1.53
C GLU A 109 -6.95 -23.10 0.96
N SER A 110 -7.13 -23.13 -0.36
CA SER A 110 -7.83 -24.20 -1.10
C SER A 110 -6.86 -25.24 -1.64
#